data_AF-A0A172T5B6-F1
#
_entry.id   AF-A0A172T5B6-F1
#
_cell.length_a   1.000
_cell.length_b   1.000
_cell.length_c   1.000
_cell.angle_alpha   90.00
_cell.angle_beta   90.00
_cell.angle_gamma   90.00
#
_symmetry.space_group_name_H-M   'P 1'
#
loop_
_entity.id
_entity.type
_entity.pdbx_description
1 polymer ?
#
loop_
_entity_poly.entity_id
_entity_poly.type
_entity_poly.pdbx_seq_one_letter_code
_entity_poly.pdbx_strand_id
1 'polypeptide(L)'
;MKTNKDQVVQLSILVEIAHPVVRMPVVDGNGNSFYIPGVGGITYNFGLGDNAFKMHGDHIEPDVSAKNKDKDLNPTCMALACIGNEAAVISGDAKGMKGYVIGKHGGIDHILIWFPEKEKLAVGDKIQIKAWGQGLEIVNYPEVKVMNIDPDLFEKIPIKIKNSKLQVPVTAIVPAHLTGSGIGAGNPSATDYDMNTLDKEEIKKFKLDKVRIGDLVAISDHYNGYGAGGYKEGAVSIGVVVHSNCYKTGHGPGMVIIMTSKEGDIVPVLDKDSNIKNYLNIR
;
A
#
# COMPACT_ATOMS: atom_id res chain seq x y z
N MET A 1 -14.19 -18.92 1.88
CA MET A 1 -13.16 -19.02 0.82
C MET A 1 -12.02 -19.85 1.37
N LYS A 2 -11.51 -20.85 0.63
CA LYS A 2 -10.45 -21.73 1.15
C LYS A 2 -9.09 -21.19 0.70
N THR A 3 -8.16 -21.02 1.63
CA THR A 3 -6.78 -20.60 1.34
C THR A 3 -5.78 -21.69 1.76
N ASN A 4 -4.52 -21.53 1.36
CA ASN A 4 -3.40 -22.34 1.84
C ASN A 4 -2.72 -21.73 3.09
N LYS A 5 -3.43 -20.86 3.85
CA LYS A 5 -2.91 -20.09 4.98
C LYS A 5 -2.04 -20.89 5.97
N ASP A 6 -2.45 -22.10 6.32
CA ASP A 6 -1.74 -22.98 7.26
C ASP A 6 -0.34 -23.41 6.76
N GLN A 7 -0.07 -23.25 5.46
CA GLN A 7 1.22 -23.55 4.82
C GLN A 7 2.06 -22.29 4.56
N VAL A 8 1.48 -21.09 4.71
CA VAL A 8 2.18 -19.82 4.46
C VAL A 8 3.19 -19.59 5.58
N VAL A 9 4.47 -19.46 5.20
CA VAL A 9 5.57 -19.31 6.15
C VAL A 9 5.55 -17.92 6.78
N GLN A 10 5.66 -17.90 8.11
CA GLN A 10 5.90 -16.70 8.89
C GLN A 10 7.37 -16.62 9.29
N LEU A 11 8.00 -15.46 9.11
CA LEU A 11 9.41 -15.24 9.43
C LEU A 11 9.67 -13.84 9.97
N SER A 12 10.81 -13.67 10.62
CA SER A 12 11.23 -12.40 11.22
C SER A 12 12.01 -11.55 10.23
N ILE A 13 11.57 -10.31 9.99
CA ILE A 13 12.39 -9.28 9.31
C ILE A 13 12.61 -8.09 10.25
N LEU A 14 13.81 -7.52 10.19
CA LEU A 14 14.20 -6.38 11.02
C LEU A 14 14.33 -5.14 10.14
N VAL A 15 13.71 -4.05 10.58
CA VAL A 15 13.84 -2.71 9.99
C VAL A 15 14.05 -1.69 11.11
N GLU A 16 14.31 -0.45 10.74
CA GLU A 16 14.36 0.67 11.67
C GLU A 16 13.68 1.90 11.08
N ILE A 17 13.20 2.77 11.97
CA ILE A 17 12.55 4.01 11.58
C ILE A 17 13.51 4.85 10.74
N ALA A 18 13.11 5.14 9.52
CA ALA A 18 13.91 5.85 8.54
C ALA A 18 13.91 7.36 8.82
N HIS A 19 15.02 8.03 8.51
CA HIS A 19 15.05 9.49 8.49
C HIS A 19 14.19 10.03 7.31
N PRO A 20 13.48 11.16 7.46
CA PRO A 20 12.82 11.81 6.33
C PRO A 20 13.82 12.20 5.24
N VAL A 21 13.42 12.07 3.98
CA VAL A 21 14.22 12.40 2.80
C VAL A 21 13.40 13.25 1.86
N VAL A 22 13.98 14.37 1.44
CA VAL A 22 13.34 15.26 0.46
C VAL A 22 14.35 15.71 -0.57
N ARG A 23 13.93 15.74 -1.84
CA ARG A 23 14.67 16.37 -2.93
C ARG A 23 13.94 17.67 -3.27
N MET A 24 14.59 18.81 -3.02
CA MET A 24 14.05 20.14 -3.27
C MET A 24 14.84 20.86 -4.38
N PRO A 25 14.19 21.72 -5.19
CA PRO A 25 12.75 21.95 -5.20
C PRO A 25 11.98 20.77 -5.80
N VAL A 26 10.74 20.57 -5.35
CA VAL A 26 9.77 19.70 -6.01
C VAL A 26 9.13 20.50 -7.14
N VAL A 27 9.04 19.92 -8.35
CA VAL A 27 8.49 20.60 -9.52
C VAL A 27 7.17 19.93 -9.93
N ASP A 28 6.11 20.72 -10.13
CA ASP A 28 4.81 20.21 -10.58
C ASP A 28 4.71 20.07 -12.11
N GLY A 29 3.58 19.53 -12.58
CA GLY A 29 3.30 19.38 -14.01
C GLY A 29 3.14 20.68 -14.82
N ASN A 30 3.11 21.84 -14.16
CA ASN A 30 3.09 23.16 -14.80
C ASN A 30 4.46 23.85 -14.75
N GLY A 31 5.48 23.22 -14.14
CA GLY A 31 6.81 23.80 -13.96
C GLY A 31 6.95 24.71 -12.73
N ASN A 32 5.97 24.74 -11.82
CA ASN A 32 6.09 25.48 -10.56
C ASN A 32 6.99 24.72 -9.58
N SER A 33 7.81 25.46 -8.82
CA SER A 33 8.74 24.91 -7.84
C SER A 33 8.24 25.09 -6.40
N PHE A 34 8.37 24.05 -5.59
CA PHE A 34 7.90 24.00 -4.20
C PHE A 34 9.01 23.53 -3.24
N TYR A 35 9.01 24.08 -2.03
CA TYR A 35 9.88 23.71 -0.92
C TYR A 35 9.04 23.09 0.20
N ILE A 36 8.61 21.85 -0.02
CA ILE A 36 7.65 21.14 0.83
C ILE A 36 8.22 19.79 1.29
N PRO A 37 7.76 19.23 2.42
CA PRO A 37 8.23 17.93 2.91
C PRO A 37 7.98 16.78 1.92
N GLY A 38 8.74 15.70 2.11
CA GLY A 38 8.73 14.49 1.28
C GLY A 38 8.46 13.20 2.07
N VAL A 39 9.01 12.10 1.58
CA VAL A 39 8.94 10.75 2.17
C VAL A 39 9.75 10.62 3.47
N GLY A 40 9.47 9.56 4.23
CA GLY A 40 10.27 9.09 5.37
C GLY A 40 9.93 9.77 6.71
N GLY A 41 10.44 9.19 7.79
CA GLY A 41 10.31 9.74 9.14
C GLY A 41 9.10 9.22 9.91
N ILE A 42 8.78 9.96 10.97
CA ILE A 42 7.55 9.80 11.76
C ILE A 42 6.67 10.99 11.40
N THR A 43 5.59 10.73 10.67
CA THR A 43 4.62 11.74 10.25
C THR A 43 3.56 11.89 11.32
N TYR A 44 3.67 12.96 12.13
CA TYR A 44 2.80 13.14 13.31
C TYR A 44 1.35 13.50 12.98
N ASN A 45 1.10 14.25 11.90
CA ASN A 45 -0.21 14.84 11.59
C ASN A 45 -0.92 14.23 10.35
N PHE A 46 -0.41 13.10 9.85
CA PHE A 46 -1.00 12.34 8.74
C PHE A 46 -0.80 10.85 8.99
N GLY A 47 -1.85 10.06 8.73
CA GLY A 47 -1.81 8.63 9.05
C GLY A 47 -2.93 7.83 8.40
N LEU A 48 -3.01 6.57 8.81
CA LEU A 48 -4.03 5.63 8.35
C LEU A 48 -5.45 6.20 8.49
N GLY A 49 -6.21 6.19 7.38
CA GLY A 49 -7.58 6.70 7.30
C GLY A 49 -7.71 8.18 6.94
N ASP A 50 -6.61 8.95 6.92
CA ASP A 50 -6.65 10.32 6.40
C ASP A 50 -6.84 10.34 4.87
N ASN A 51 -7.48 11.40 4.36
CA ASN A 51 -7.61 11.61 2.92
C ASN A 51 -6.23 11.82 2.27
N ALA A 52 -5.93 11.10 1.18
CA ALA A 52 -4.61 11.11 0.55
C ALA A 52 -4.24 12.47 -0.06
N PHE A 53 -5.19 13.36 -0.33
CA PHE A 53 -4.99 14.69 -0.90
C PHE A 53 -4.92 15.79 0.17
N LYS A 54 -4.99 15.44 1.45
CA LYS A 54 -5.05 16.39 2.59
C LYS A 54 -3.77 17.21 2.75
N MET A 55 -2.61 16.64 2.44
CA MET A 55 -1.31 17.19 2.84
C MET A 55 -0.75 18.17 1.81
N HIS A 56 -0.14 19.24 2.31
CA HIS A 56 0.70 20.15 1.51
C HIS A 56 2.15 19.64 1.49
N GLY A 57 2.35 18.53 0.78
CA GLY A 57 3.62 17.81 0.68
C GLY A 57 3.66 16.92 -0.56
N ASP A 58 4.81 16.35 -0.88
CA ASP A 58 4.99 15.45 -2.03
C ASP A 58 5.34 14.04 -1.55
N HIS A 59 4.53 13.03 -1.87
CA HIS A 59 4.72 11.66 -1.39
C HIS A 59 4.80 11.55 0.13
N ILE A 60 3.92 12.24 0.87
CA ILE A 60 3.90 12.12 2.33
C ILE A 60 3.49 10.68 2.69
N GLU A 61 4.38 10.01 3.41
CA GLU A 61 4.16 8.68 3.95
C GLU A 61 3.42 8.78 5.30
N PRO A 62 2.32 8.02 5.50
CA PRO A 62 1.55 8.02 6.74
C PRO A 62 2.31 7.37 7.89
N ASP A 63 2.07 7.89 9.10
CA ASP A 63 2.55 7.30 10.35
C ASP A 63 4.08 7.12 10.40
N VAL A 64 4.60 5.90 10.29
CA VAL A 64 6.03 5.62 10.45
C VAL A 64 6.59 4.94 9.22
N SER A 65 7.62 5.54 8.64
CA SER A 65 8.41 4.94 7.58
C SER A 65 9.61 4.22 8.16
N ALA A 66 9.82 2.96 7.75
CA ALA A 66 10.93 2.15 8.22
C ALA A 66 11.61 1.41 7.06
N LYS A 67 12.90 1.13 7.21
CA LYS A 67 13.64 0.29 6.26
C LYS A 67 14.79 -0.44 6.94
N ASN A 68 15.34 -1.45 6.27
CA ASN A 68 16.61 -2.02 6.68
C ASN A 68 17.76 -1.06 6.29
N LYS A 69 18.73 -0.87 7.20
CA LYS A 69 19.94 -0.08 6.93
C LYS A 69 20.83 -0.70 5.85
N ASP A 70 20.85 -2.02 5.79
CA ASP A 70 21.58 -2.77 4.79
C ASP A 70 20.79 -2.76 3.48
N LYS A 71 21.37 -2.13 2.46
CA LYS A 71 20.76 -1.97 1.14
C LYS A 71 20.59 -3.30 0.41
N ASP A 72 21.38 -4.32 0.74
CA ASP A 72 21.27 -5.63 0.12
C ASP A 72 20.15 -6.45 0.77
N LEU A 73 19.83 -6.17 2.04
CA LEU A 73 18.74 -6.83 2.77
C LEU A 73 17.39 -6.11 2.63
N ASN A 74 17.39 -4.80 2.39
CA ASN A 74 16.16 -4.01 2.34
C ASN A 74 15.15 -4.47 1.27
N PRO A 75 15.56 -4.84 0.03
CA PRO A 75 14.64 -5.38 -0.97
C PRO A 75 13.91 -6.64 -0.50
N THR A 76 14.58 -7.49 0.27
CA THR A 76 13.96 -8.69 0.87
C THR A 76 12.94 -8.29 1.94
N CYS A 77 13.24 -7.29 2.76
CA CYS A 77 12.28 -6.76 3.73
C CYS A 77 11.03 -6.19 3.02
N MET A 78 11.23 -5.41 1.95
CA MET A 78 10.14 -4.87 1.13
C MET A 78 9.26 -5.98 0.54
N ALA A 79 9.87 -7.04 0.00
CA ALA A 79 9.15 -8.16 -0.57
C ALA A 79 8.34 -8.94 0.49
N LEU A 80 8.90 -9.16 1.67
CA LEU A 80 8.28 -10.05 2.68
C LEU A 80 7.25 -9.32 3.58
N ALA A 81 7.40 -8.03 3.82
CA ALA A 81 6.44 -7.26 4.62
C ALA A 81 5.07 -7.20 3.93
N CYS A 82 4.03 -7.70 4.58
CA CYS A 82 2.66 -7.70 4.07
C CYS A 82 1.78 -6.76 4.90
N ILE A 83 0.84 -6.08 4.24
CA ILE A 83 -0.14 -5.19 4.89
C ILE A 83 -0.95 -6.00 5.90
N GLY A 84 -0.99 -5.54 7.14
CA GLY A 84 -1.61 -6.21 8.28
C GLY A 84 -0.65 -6.97 9.18
N ASN A 85 0.62 -7.18 8.79
CA ASN A 85 1.58 -7.89 9.64
C ASN A 85 1.84 -7.15 10.95
N GLU A 86 1.95 -7.91 12.04
CA GLU A 86 2.33 -7.40 13.36
C GLU A 86 3.77 -6.86 13.32
N ALA A 87 3.93 -5.61 13.77
CA ALA A 87 5.21 -4.94 13.96
C ALA A 87 5.39 -4.60 15.43
N ALA A 88 6.58 -4.87 15.99
CA ALA A 88 6.89 -4.57 17.39
C ALA A 88 8.17 -3.74 17.48
N VAL A 89 8.13 -2.65 18.23
CA VAL A 89 9.32 -1.86 18.55
C VAL A 89 10.18 -2.65 19.54
N ILE A 90 11.47 -2.83 19.24
CA ILE A 90 12.38 -3.66 20.06
C ILE A 90 13.53 -2.86 20.70
N SER A 91 13.60 -1.55 20.46
CA SER A 91 14.57 -0.62 21.06
C SER A 91 13.89 0.70 21.48
N GLY A 92 14.67 1.60 22.09
CA GLY A 92 14.18 2.94 22.45
C GLY A 92 13.13 2.93 23.57
N ASP A 93 12.56 4.11 23.80
CA ASP A 93 11.60 4.35 24.89
C ASP A 93 10.24 3.69 24.62
N ALA A 94 9.92 3.45 23.35
CA ALA A 94 8.70 2.78 22.90
C ALA A 94 8.83 1.24 22.82
N LYS A 95 9.91 0.64 23.33
CA LYS A 95 10.12 -0.82 23.29
C LYS A 95 8.90 -1.59 23.81
N GLY A 96 8.44 -2.55 23.03
CA GLY A 96 7.25 -3.37 23.31
C GLY A 96 5.96 -2.83 22.69
N MET A 97 5.96 -1.59 22.16
CA MET A 97 4.83 -1.06 21.41
C MET A 97 4.57 -1.91 20.17
N LYS A 98 3.30 -2.25 19.96
CA LYS A 98 2.84 -3.02 18.80
C LYS A 98 2.12 -2.12 17.81
N GLY A 99 2.26 -2.47 16.55
CA GLY A 99 1.68 -1.79 15.41
C GLY A 99 1.43 -2.76 14.26
N TYR A 100 1.07 -2.21 13.11
CA TYR A 100 0.76 -2.97 11.91
C TYR A 100 1.40 -2.35 10.68
N VAL A 101 1.91 -3.19 9.78
CA VAL A 101 2.29 -2.73 8.44
C VAL A 101 1.02 -2.26 7.72
N ILE A 102 1.03 -1.04 7.19
CA ILE A 102 -0.09 -0.43 6.47
C ILE A 102 0.20 -0.22 4.99
N GLY A 103 1.45 -0.42 4.57
CA GLY A 103 1.86 -0.23 3.18
C GLY A 103 3.36 -0.39 2.99
N LYS A 104 3.81 -0.15 1.76
CA LYS A 104 5.21 -0.05 1.37
C LYS A 104 5.32 0.92 0.19
N HIS A 105 6.43 1.62 0.07
CA HIS A 105 6.69 2.59 -0.99
C HIS A 105 8.03 2.29 -1.68
N GLY A 106 7.96 1.91 -2.95
CA GLY A 106 9.11 1.49 -3.75
C GLY A 106 9.99 2.66 -4.19
N GLY A 107 11.25 2.37 -4.49
CA GLY A 107 12.23 3.36 -4.95
C GLY A 107 12.97 4.07 -3.82
N ILE A 108 12.27 4.53 -2.78
CA ILE A 108 12.90 4.85 -1.48
C ILE A 108 12.99 3.61 -0.58
N ASP A 109 12.21 2.59 -0.92
CA ASP A 109 12.11 1.28 -0.27
C ASP A 109 11.82 1.38 1.23
N HIS A 110 10.69 2.02 1.53
CA HIS A 110 10.15 2.13 2.88
C HIS A 110 8.98 1.18 3.09
N ILE A 111 8.93 0.57 4.26
CA ILE A 111 7.75 -0.10 4.82
C ILE A 111 7.04 0.90 5.73
N LEU A 112 5.72 1.00 5.58
CA LEU A 112 4.89 1.96 6.29
C LEU A 112 4.17 1.24 7.42
N ILE A 113 4.24 1.80 8.63
CA ILE A 113 3.82 1.11 9.85
C ILE A 113 2.99 2.08 10.70
N TRP A 114 1.80 1.63 11.08
CA TRP A 114 0.97 2.34 12.04
C TRP A 114 1.31 1.90 13.47
N PHE A 115 1.42 2.87 14.37
CA PHE A 115 1.55 2.67 15.81
C PHE A 115 0.59 3.59 16.56
N PRO A 116 0.04 3.17 17.73
CA PRO A 116 -0.94 3.96 18.46
C PRO A 116 -0.40 5.23 19.12
N GLU A 117 0.87 5.26 19.51
CA GLU A 117 1.51 6.38 20.23
C GLU A 117 2.85 6.74 19.57
N LYS A 118 2.81 7.14 18.29
CA LYS A 118 4.00 7.39 17.48
C LYS A 118 4.91 8.51 18.00
N GLU A 119 4.40 9.36 18.90
CA GLU A 119 5.15 10.41 19.59
C GLU A 119 6.23 9.87 20.54
N LYS A 120 6.16 8.60 20.93
CA LYS A 120 7.17 7.94 21.77
C LYS A 120 8.31 7.32 20.96
N LEU A 121 8.23 7.35 19.63
CA LEU A 121 9.19 6.74 18.73
C LEU A 121 10.31 7.73 18.38
N ALA A 122 11.49 7.19 18.10
CA ALA A 122 12.62 7.95 17.57
C ALA A 122 13.09 7.39 16.23
N VAL A 123 13.61 8.27 15.36
CA VAL A 123 14.31 7.84 14.15
C VAL A 123 15.47 6.91 14.53
N GLY A 124 15.58 5.77 13.85
CA GLY A 124 16.55 4.72 14.14
C GLY A 124 16.06 3.65 15.13
N ASP A 125 14.87 3.80 15.73
CA ASP A 125 14.29 2.71 16.54
C ASP A 125 14.08 1.46 15.69
N LYS A 126 14.49 0.32 16.24
CA LYS A 126 14.41 -0.99 15.61
C LYS A 126 13.01 -1.57 15.75
N ILE A 127 12.49 -2.09 14.65
CA ILE A 127 11.17 -2.70 14.57
C ILE A 127 11.32 -4.12 14.03
N GLN A 128 10.84 -5.08 14.83
CA GLN A 128 10.71 -6.47 14.43
C GLN A 128 9.33 -6.66 13.79
N ILE A 129 9.30 -7.03 12.51
CA ILE A 129 8.06 -7.40 11.81
C ILE A 129 8.01 -8.93 11.73
N LYS A 130 6.84 -9.49 12.03
CA LYS A 130 6.53 -10.89 11.76
C LYS A 130 5.95 -10.99 10.35
N ALA A 131 6.82 -11.05 9.35
CA ALA A 131 6.43 -11.10 7.95
C ALA A 131 5.65 -12.39 7.64
N TRP A 132 4.45 -12.24 7.07
CA TRP A 132 3.55 -13.36 6.77
C TRP A 132 2.53 -12.98 5.68
N GLY A 133 2.41 -13.79 4.63
CA GLY A 133 1.41 -13.57 3.57
C GLY A 133 1.90 -13.81 2.16
N GLN A 134 3.21 -13.67 1.89
CA GLN A 134 3.75 -14.07 0.59
C GLN A 134 3.63 -15.59 0.40
N GLY A 135 3.10 -16.00 -0.76
CA GLY A 135 2.73 -17.39 -1.04
C GLY A 135 1.29 -17.76 -0.65
N LEU A 136 0.48 -16.82 -0.15
CA LEU A 136 -0.94 -17.03 0.06
C LEU A 136 -1.67 -17.22 -1.28
N GLU A 137 -2.49 -18.26 -1.35
CA GLU A 137 -3.29 -18.61 -2.52
C GLU A 137 -4.73 -18.91 -2.12
N ILE A 138 -5.67 -18.62 -3.01
CA ILE A 138 -7.06 -19.04 -2.90
C ILE A 138 -7.19 -20.39 -3.62
N VAL A 139 -7.30 -21.48 -2.87
CA VAL A 139 -7.23 -22.86 -3.38
C VAL A 139 -8.26 -23.13 -4.47
N ASN A 140 -9.44 -22.51 -4.36
CA ASN A 140 -10.53 -22.68 -5.30
C ASN A 140 -10.61 -21.60 -6.40
N TYR A 141 -9.61 -20.72 -6.49
CA TYR A 141 -9.45 -19.66 -7.50
C TYR A 141 -7.96 -19.51 -7.90
N PRO A 142 -7.32 -20.54 -8.47
CA PRO A 142 -5.87 -20.57 -8.72
C PRO A 142 -5.36 -19.51 -9.72
N GLU A 143 -6.25 -19.01 -10.58
CA GLU A 143 -6.01 -17.91 -11.53
C GLU A 143 -5.98 -16.53 -10.87
N VAL A 144 -6.60 -16.39 -9.69
CA VAL A 144 -6.53 -15.18 -8.88
C VAL A 144 -5.26 -15.23 -8.03
N LYS A 145 -4.38 -14.25 -8.23
CA LYS A 145 -3.16 -14.11 -7.43
C LYS A 145 -3.42 -13.21 -6.24
N VAL A 146 -2.98 -13.63 -5.06
CA VAL A 146 -2.98 -12.86 -3.81
C VAL A 146 -1.53 -12.61 -3.41
N MET A 147 -1.22 -11.42 -2.91
CA MET A 147 0.13 -11.03 -2.50
C MET A 147 0.07 -9.87 -1.49
N ASN A 148 1.18 -9.55 -0.82
CA ASN A 148 1.33 -8.34 0.01
C ASN A 148 0.30 -8.14 1.14
N ILE A 149 -0.48 -9.14 1.52
CA ILE A 149 -1.51 -9.03 2.56
C ILE A 149 -1.38 -10.15 3.59
N ASP A 150 -1.49 -9.76 4.86
CA ASP A 150 -1.58 -10.68 5.97
C ASP A 150 -2.83 -11.58 5.81
N PRO A 151 -2.70 -12.91 5.90
CA PRO A 151 -3.84 -13.82 5.77
C PRO A 151 -5.00 -13.54 6.73
N ASP A 152 -4.74 -13.09 7.96
CA ASP A 152 -5.80 -12.73 8.92
C ASP A 152 -6.50 -11.42 8.52
N LEU A 153 -5.78 -10.47 7.93
CA LEU A 153 -6.39 -9.26 7.38
C LEU A 153 -7.22 -9.59 6.13
N PHE A 154 -6.71 -10.45 5.26
CA PHE A 154 -7.40 -10.87 4.04
C PHE A 154 -8.76 -11.54 4.35
N GLU A 155 -8.82 -12.40 5.37
CA GLU A 155 -10.06 -13.05 5.82
C GLU A 155 -11.10 -12.07 6.39
N LYS A 156 -10.68 -10.89 6.87
CA LYS A 156 -11.58 -9.85 7.40
C LYS A 156 -12.18 -8.97 6.32
N ILE A 157 -11.63 -8.98 5.10
CA ILE A 157 -12.25 -8.30 3.96
C ILE A 157 -13.50 -9.10 3.57
N PRO A 158 -14.71 -8.50 3.48
CA PRO A 158 -15.95 -9.22 3.22
C PRO A 158 -16.11 -9.60 1.74
N ILE A 159 -15.17 -10.38 1.21
CA ILE A 159 -15.18 -10.92 -0.15
C ILE A 159 -16.30 -11.96 -0.27
N LYS A 160 -17.19 -11.76 -1.25
CA LYS A 160 -18.34 -12.64 -1.49
C LYS A 160 -18.15 -13.40 -2.79
N ILE A 161 -18.51 -14.68 -2.80
CA ILE A 161 -18.57 -15.47 -4.04
C ILE A 161 -19.98 -15.32 -4.63
N LYS A 162 -20.08 -14.80 -5.85
CA LYS A 162 -21.35 -14.70 -6.59
C LYS A 162 -21.12 -14.98 -8.07
N ASN A 163 -21.94 -15.86 -8.65
CA ASN A 163 -21.82 -16.28 -10.06
C ASN A 163 -20.39 -16.74 -10.41
N SER A 164 -19.79 -17.53 -9.52
CA SER A 164 -18.40 -18.00 -9.61
C SER A 164 -17.33 -16.91 -9.64
N LYS A 165 -17.65 -15.65 -9.33
CA LYS A 165 -16.68 -14.54 -9.24
C LYS A 165 -16.51 -14.03 -7.81
N LEU A 166 -15.36 -13.42 -7.55
CA LEU A 166 -15.00 -12.80 -6.27
C LEU A 166 -15.45 -11.34 -6.25
N GLN A 167 -16.53 -11.04 -5.54
CA GLN A 167 -16.97 -9.69 -5.28
C GLN A 167 -16.16 -9.07 -4.14
N VAL A 168 -15.41 -8.00 -4.43
CA VAL A 168 -14.49 -7.39 -3.47
C VAL A 168 -14.88 -5.93 -3.21
N PRO A 169 -15.05 -5.53 -1.93
CA PRO A 169 -15.43 -4.16 -1.59
C PRO A 169 -14.28 -3.17 -1.84
N VAL A 170 -14.55 -2.08 -2.54
CA VAL A 170 -13.58 -1.01 -2.83
C VAL A 170 -14.23 0.36 -2.70
N THR A 171 -13.45 1.39 -2.37
CA THR A 171 -13.98 2.77 -2.30
C THR A 171 -14.04 3.43 -3.67
N ALA A 172 -13.16 3.04 -4.59
CA ALA A 172 -13.07 3.61 -5.93
C ALA A 172 -12.54 2.61 -6.97
N ILE A 173 -12.77 2.94 -8.25
CA ILE A 173 -12.21 2.23 -9.40
C ILE A 173 -11.30 3.22 -10.14
N VAL A 174 -10.03 2.89 -10.23
CA VAL A 174 -8.97 3.62 -10.94
C VAL A 174 -8.86 3.05 -12.36
N PRO A 175 -9.16 3.82 -13.40
CA PRO A 175 -8.90 3.41 -14.77
C PRO A 175 -7.40 3.22 -15.03
N ALA A 176 -7.04 2.27 -15.88
CA ALA A 176 -5.64 2.03 -16.28
C ALA A 176 -4.90 3.31 -16.71
N HIS A 177 -5.54 4.19 -17.47
CA HIS A 177 -4.91 5.43 -17.94
C HIS A 177 -4.65 6.48 -16.86
N LEU A 178 -5.20 6.30 -15.65
CA LEU A 178 -4.92 7.12 -14.47
C LEU A 178 -3.90 6.45 -13.54
N THR A 179 -3.05 5.59 -14.08
CA THR A 179 -1.91 5.01 -13.36
C THR A 179 -0.60 5.51 -13.97
N GLY A 180 0.49 5.51 -13.19
CA GLY A 180 1.74 6.12 -13.61
C GLY A 180 2.99 5.49 -13.00
N SER A 181 3.71 6.26 -12.21
CA SER A 181 5.00 5.86 -11.64
C SER A 181 4.94 4.49 -10.95
N GLY A 182 5.94 3.64 -11.19
CA GLY A 182 6.00 2.26 -10.68
C GLY A 182 5.56 1.18 -11.68
N ILE A 183 4.81 1.52 -12.74
CA ILE A 183 4.51 0.57 -13.82
C ILE A 183 5.80 0.03 -14.44
N GLY A 184 5.85 -1.27 -14.69
CA GLY A 184 7.02 -1.96 -15.23
C GLY A 184 8.00 -2.47 -14.17
N ALA A 185 7.76 -2.21 -12.88
CA ALA A 185 8.53 -2.83 -11.81
C ALA A 185 8.44 -4.37 -11.90
N GLY A 186 9.59 -5.04 -11.88
CA GLY A 186 9.68 -6.49 -12.06
C GLY A 186 9.25 -7.33 -10.84
N ASN A 187 8.99 -6.69 -9.70
CA ASN A 187 8.55 -7.36 -8.48
C ASN A 187 7.37 -6.61 -7.83
N PRO A 188 6.11 -6.97 -8.16
CA PRO A 188 4.92 -6.34 -7.58
C PRO A 188 4.75 -6.65 -6.09
N SER A 189 5.52 -7.59 -5.53
CA SER A 189 5.53 -7.88 -4.10
C SER A 189 6.40 -6.91 -3.29
N ALA A 190 7.24 -6.09 -3.93
CA ALA A 190 8.20 -5.22 -3.27
C ALA A 190 7.96 -3.72 -3.52
N THR A 191 6.86 -3.35 -4.18
CA THR A 191 6.58 -1.95 -4.54
C THR A 191 5.08 -1.65 -4.53
N ASP A 192 4.77 -0.37 -4.53
CA ASP A 192 3.53 0.23 -4.98
C ASP A 192 3.68 0.80 -6.41
N TYR A 193 2.58 1.31 -6.96
CA TYR A 193 2.59 2.21 -8.10
C TYR A 193 1.47 3.25 -7.99
N ASP A 194 1.63 4.37 -8.68
CA ASP A 194 0.86 5.58 -8.41
C ASP A 194 -0.44 5.64 -9.22
N MET A 195 -1.49 6.16 -8.59
CA MET A 195 -2.59 6.82 -9.28
C MET A 195 -2.08 8.16 -9.81
N ASN A 196 -1.98 8.35 -11.12
CA ASN A 196 -1.53 9.62 -11.70
C ASN A 196 -2.64 10.68 -11.58
N THR A 197 -2.32 11.80 -10.94
CA THR A 197 -3.30 12.86 -10.61
C THR A 197 -3.17 14.13 -11.44
N LEU A 198 -2.45 14.10 -12.56
CA LEU A 198 -2.23 15.28 -13.39
C LEU A 198 -3.55 15.88 -13.93
N ASP A 199 -4.47 15.04 -14.40
CA ASP A 199 -5.79 15.46 -14.89
C ASP A 199 -6.81 15.56 -13.75
N LYS A 200 -6.94 16.75 -13.18
CA LYS A 200 -7.84 17.00 -12.03
C LYS A 200 -9.31 16.76 -12.35
N GLU A 201 -9.74 16.94 -13.59
CA GLU A 201 -11.15 16.76 -13.95
C GLU A 201 -11.48 15.27 -14.07
N GLU A 202 -10.58 14.47 -14.65
CA GLU A 202 -10.74 13.02 -14.70
C GLU A 202 -10.64 12.40 -13.29
N ILE A 203 -9.75 12.89 -12.43
CA ILE A 203 -9.67 12.51 -11.01
C ILE A 203 -11.00 12.76 -10.29
N LYS A 204 -11.64 13.92 -10.47
CA LYS A 204 -12.94 14.24 -9.87
C LYS A 204 -14.06 13.34 -10.42
N LYS A 205 -14.07 13.08 -11.73
CA LYS A 205 -15.06 12.21 -12.39
C LYS A 205 -15.08 10.81 -11.78
N PHE A 206 -13.90 10.25 -11.50
CA PHE A 206 -13.76 8.95 -10.81
C PHE A 206 -13.74 9.03 -9.28
N LYS A 207 -13.89 10.24 -8.72
CA LYS A 207 -13.87 10.52 -7.27
C LYS A 207 -12.58 10.07 -6.57
N LEU A 208 -11.47 10.04 -7.31
CA LEU A 208 -10.18 9.59 -6.78
C LEU A 208 -9.59 10.59 -5.77
N ASP A 209 -10.00 11.86 -5.81
CA ASP A 209 -9.65 12.88 -4.81
C ASP A 209 -10.22 12.60 -3.40
N LYS A 210 -11.08 11.58 -3.26
CA LYS A 210 -11.71 11.19 -2.00
C LYS A 210 -11.05 10.01 -1.31
N VAL A 211 -10.13 9.31 -1.98
CA VAL A 211 -9.47 8.14 -1.40
C VAL A 211 -8.68 8.51 -0.15
N ARG A 212 -8.65 7.56 0.79
CA ARG A 212 -7.92 7.67 2.06
C ARG A 212 -6.78 6.68 2.11
N ILE A 213 -5.78 6.97 2.92
CA ILE A 213 -4.77 5.99 3.29
C ILE A 213 -5.45 4.76 3.87
N GLY A 214 -5.11 3.59 3.34
CA GLY A 214 -5.69 2.30 3.70
C GLY A 214 -6.94 1.91 2.94
N ASP A 215 -7.50 2.76 2.07
CA ASP A 215 -8.66 2.39 1.26
C ASP A 215 -8.30 1.25 0.30
N LEU A 216 -9.22 0.30 0.14
CA LEU A 216 -9.14 -0.66 -0.95
C LEU A 216 -9.69 -0.02 -2.21
N VAL A 217 -8.93 -0.07 -3.30
CA VAL A 217 -9.32 0.42 -4.63
C VAL A 217 -9.17 -0.68 -5.65
N ALA A 218 -9.97 -0.64 -6.71
CA ALA A 218 -9.77 -1.50 -7.89
C ALA A 218 -9.05 -0.72 -8.98
N ILE A 219 -8.10 -1.34 -9.67
CA ILE A 219 -7.54 -0.84 -10.93
C ILE A 219 -8.14 -1.66 -12.07
N SER A 220 -8.81 -0.98 -13.01
CA SER A 220 -9.33 -1.64 -14.22
C SER A 220 -8.20 -1.90 -15.21
N ASP A 221 -8.33 -3.01 -15.94
CA ASP A 221 -7.49 -3.38 -17.09
C ASP A 221 -6.00 -3.56 -16.76
N HIS A 222 -5.66 -3.80 -15.49
CA HIS A 222 -4.29 -4.08 -15.04
C HIS A 222 -4.20 -5.48 -14.45
N TYR A 223 -3.25 -6.27 -14.95
CA TYR A 223 -2.81 -7.52 -14.35
C TYR A 223 -1.45 -7.35 -13.68
N ASN A 224 -1.34 -7.78 -12.43
CA ASN A 224 -0.17 -7.55 -11.58
C ASN A 224 0.48 -8.85 -11.08
N GLY A 225 0.23 -9.98 -11.75
CA GLY A 225 0.68 -11.29 -11.24
C GLY A 225 2.18 -11.56 -11.36
N TYR A 226 2.93 -10.75 -12.13
CA TYR A 226 4.36 -10.94 -12.36
C TYR A 226 5.16 -9.64 -12.31
N GLY A 227 4.67 -8.59 -13.00
CA GLY A 227 5.20 -7.24 -12.95
C GLY A 227 4.09 -6.25 -12.63
N ALA A 228 4.46 -5.04 -12.21
CA ALA A 228 3.49 -3.99 -11.89
C ALA A 228 2.88 -3.36 -13.14
N GLY A 229 1.55 -3.23 -13.17
CA GLY A 229 0.82 -2.43 -14.15
C GLY A 229 0.75 -3.00 -15.56
N GLY A 230 0.69 -4.34 -15.72
CA GLY A 230 0.53 -4.95 -17.04
C GLY A 230 -0.87 -4.70 -17.62
N TYR A 231 -1.00 -3.73 -18.53
CA TYR A 231 -2.28 -3.46 -19.21
C TYR A 231 -2.77 -4.71 -19.95
N LYS A 232 -3.98 -5.13 -19.62
CA LYS A 232 -4.75 -6.16 -20.31
C LYS A 232 -6.23 -5.86 -20.08
N GLU A 233 -6.94 -5.59 -21.16
CA GLU A 233 -8.39 -5.37 -21.12
C GLU A 233 -9.11 -6.50 -20.37
N GLY A 234 -10.00 -6.11 -19.44
CA GLY A 234 -10.78 -7.03 -18.61
C GLY A 234 -10.04 -7.59 -17.39
N ALA A 235 -8.73 -7.38 -17.27
CA ALA A 235 -8.02 -7.68 -16.03
C ALA A 235 -8.45 -6.74 -14.91
N VAL A 236 -8.38 -7.21 -13.66
CA VAL A 236 -8.72 -6.39 -12.49
C VAL A 236 -7.70 -6.65 -11.41
N SER A 237 -7.21 -5.58 -10.80
CA SER A 237 -6.35 -5.66 -9.60
C SER A 237 -7.00 -4.89 -8.45
N ILE A 238 -6.80 -5.38 -7.23
CA ILE A 238 -7.19 -4.71 -6.00
C ILE A 238 -5.92 -4.26 -5.30
N GLY A 239 -5.87 -2.99 -4.93
CA GLY A 239 -4.77 -2.39 -4.20
C GLY A 239 -5.23 -1.67 -2.94
N VAL A 240 -4.27 -1.35 -2.08
CA VAL A 240 -4.45 -0.51 -0.90
C VAL A 240 -3.73 0.82 -1.15
N VAL A 241 -4.38 1.94 -0.84
CA VAL A 241 -3.76 3.27 -0.95
C VAL A 241 -2.76 3.49 0.19
N VAL A 242 -1.50 3.78 -0.11
CA VAL A 242 -0.41 3.73 0.89
C VAL A 242 0.31 5.05 1.17
N HIS A 243 0.29 6.02 0.24
CA HIS A 243 0.87 7.35 0.50
C HIS A 243 0.03 8.48 -0.10
N SER A 244 0.36 9.72 0.27
CA SER A 244 -0.39 10.90 -0.15
C SER A 244 -0.27 11.17 -1.64
N ASN A 245 -1.09 12.12 -2.10
CA ASN A 245 -0.96 12.76 -3.39
C ASN A 245 0.42 13.41 -3.59
N CYS A 246 0.76 13.65 -4.85
CA CYS A 246 2.06 14.11 -5.29
C CYS A 246 1.92 15.34 -6.22
N TYR A 247 2.97 16.15 -6.27
CA TYR A 247 3.06 17.28 -7.19
C TYR A 247 3.72 16.88 -8.51
N LYS A 248 4.64 15.91 -8.46
CA LYS A 248 5.41 15.46 -9.63
C LYS A 248 4.51 14.86 -10.71
N THR A 249 4.83 15.17 -11.97
CA THR A 249 4.14 14.60 -13.14
C THR A 249 4.24 13.08 -13.16
N GLY A 250 3.11 12.41 -13.41
CA GLY A 250 3.04 10.95 -13.48
C GLY A 250 2.93 10.25 -12.12
N HIS A 251 2.84 11.02 -11.03
CA HIS A 251 2.71 10.54 -9.67
C HIS A 251 1.36 10.92 -9.05
N GLY A 252 1.09 10.36 -7.88
CA GLY A 252 -0.06 10.64 -7.02
C GLY A 252 -0.15 9.57 -5.93
N PRO A 253 -1.31 9.32 -5.31
CA PRO A 253 -1.41 8.33 -4.23
C PRO A 253 -0.97 6.93 -4.70
N GLY A 254 -0.02 6.34 -3.99
CA GLY A 254 0.51 5.00 -4.29
C GLY A 254 -0.44 3.89 -3.91
N MET A 255 -0.39 2.79 -4.67
CA MET A 255 -1.22 1.60 -4.48
C MET A 255 -0.36 0.33 -4.38
N VAL A 256 -0.45 -0.37 -3.25
CA VAL A 256 0.14 -1.71 -3.11
C VAL A 256 -0.90 -2.74 -3.51
N ILE A 257 -0.58 -3.59 -4.49
CA ILE A 257 -1.49 -4.63 -4.97
C ILE A 257 -1.58 -5.77 -3.96
N ILE A 258 -2.81 -6.16 -3.63
CA ILE A 258 -3.09 -7.29 -2.74
C ILE A 258 -3.74 -8.48 -3.45
N MET A 259 -4.39 -8.24 -4.59
CA MET A 259 -5.07 -9.28 -5.35
C MET A 259 -5.16 -8.90 -6.84
N THR A 260 -5.06 -9.85 -7.75
CA THR A 260 -5.19 -9.58 -9.19
C THR A 260 -5.71 -10.80 -9.95
N SER A 261 -6.50 -10.52 -11.00
CA SER A 261 -7.10 -11.53 -11.87
C SER A 261 -6.85 -11.13 -13.30
N LYS A 262 -6.34 -12.07 -14.10
CA LYS A 262 -6.08 -11.84 -15.52
C LYS A 262 -7.37 -11.79 -16.34
N GLU A 263 -8.34 -12.66 -16.07
CA GLU A 263 -9.53 -12.86 -16.92
C GLU A 263 -10.84 -12.36 -16.26
N GLY A 264 -10.74 -11.37 -15.36
CA GLY A 264 -11.92 -10.70 -14.77
C GLY A 264 -12.74 -11.53 -13.77
N ASP A 265 -12.10 -12.43 -13.01
CA ASP A 265 -12.72 -13.21 -11.93
C ASP A 265 -12.97 -12.40 -10.66
N ILE A 266 -12.38 -11.19 -10.58
CA ILE A 266 -12.62 -10.20 -9.53
C ILE A 266 -13.66 -9.19 -10.03
N VAL A 267 -14.70 -8.96 -9.23
CA VAL A 267 -15.73 -7.95 -9.47
C VAL A 267 -15.68 -6.92 -8.34
N PRO A 268 -15.17 -5.70 -8.58
CA PRO A 268 -15.20 -4.63 -7.59
C PRO A 268 -16.64 -4.25 -7.24
N VAL A 269 -16.92 -4.05 -5.95
CA VAL A 269 -18.21 -3.56 -5.44
C VAL A 269 -17.95 -2.32 -4.62
N LEU A 270 -18.61 -1.21 -4.95
CA LEU A 270 -18.38 0.05 -4.24
C LEU A 270 -18.89 -0.03 -2.80
N ASP A 271 -17.99 0.26 -1.86
CA ASP A 271 -18.22 0.36 -0.43
C ASP A 271 -17.33 1.47 0.14
N LYS A 272 -17.96 2.56 0.58
CA LYS A 272 -17.28 3.74 1.14
C LYS A 272 -16.49 3.44 2.42
N ASP A 273 -16.79 2.32 3.09
CA ASP A 273 -16.19 1.93 4.35
C ASP A 273 -15.08 0.88 4.15
N SER A 274 -14.73 0.54 2.89
CA SER A 274 -13.66 -0.41 2.57
C SER A 274 -12.25 0.17 2.81
N ASN A 275 -11.79 0.09 4.05
CA ASN A 275 -10.47 0.57 4.48
C ASN A 275 -9.85 -0.42 5.47
N ILE A 276 -8.54 -0.71 5.34
CA ILE A 276 -7.83 -1.65 6.22
C ILE A 276 -7.90 -1.24 7.70
N LYS A 277 -8.05 0.06 8.00
CA LYS A 277 -8.25 0.56 9.38
C LYS A 277 -9.45 -0.13 10.04
N ASN A 278 -10.55 -0.25 9.31
CA ASN A 278 -11.78 -0.87 9.78
C ASN A 278 -11.58 -2.38 9.98
N TYR A 279 -10.92 -3.05 9.03
CA TYR A 279 -10.65 -4.49 9.11
C TYR A 279 -9.62 -4.84 10.19
N LEU A 280 -8.71 -3.93 10.54
CA LEU A 280 -7.76 -4.08 11.64
C LEU A 280 -8.34 -3.66 13.00
N ASN A 281 -9.58 -3.13 13.05
CA ASN A 281 -10.22 -2.56 14.23
C ASN A 281 -9.40 -1.43 14.89
N ILE A 282 -8.71 -0.64 14.08
CA ILE A 282 -7.96 0.53 14.54
C ILE A 282 -8.94 1.70 14.68
N ARG A 283 -8.95 2.37 15.84
CA ARG A 283 -9.84 3.50 16.11
C ARG A 283 -9.30 4.81 15.53
#